data_AF-A0A1W9SL52-F1
#
_entry.id   AF-A0A1W9SL52-F1
#
_cell.length_a   1.000
_cell.length_b   1.000
_cell.length_c   1.000
_cell.angle_alpha   90.00
_cell.angle_beta   90.00
_cell.angle_gamma   90.00
#
_symmetry.space_group_name_H-M   'P 1'
#
loop_
_entity.id
_entity.type
_entity.pdbx_description
1 polymer ?
#
loop_
_entity_poly.entity_id
_entity_poly.type
_entity_poly.pdbx_seq_one_letter_code
_entity_poly.pdbx_strand_id
1 'polypeptide(L)' 'MQNSFYNNRYFRLFAPIIFGMIAYILILLIFDTINQLNENFFSFEVILCVLIAYLISESNRIIIKLINKQ' A
#
# COMPACT_ATOMS: atom_id res chain seq x y z
N MET A 1 12.07 -1.14 28.03
CA MET A 1 11.56 -2.18 27.09
C MET A 1 10.05 -2.01 26.97
N GLN A 2 9.60 -0.90 26.40
CA GLN A 2 8.27 -0.38 26.65
C GLN A 2 7.61 0.13 25.35
N ASN A 3 6.44 -0.43 25.09
CA ASN A 3 5.33 0.09 24.29
C ASN A 3 5.48 0.25 22.77
N SER A 4 4.94 -0.75 22.08
CA SER A 4 3.74 -0.54 21.24
C SER A 4 3.87 0.33 19.99
N PHE A 5 5.06 0.47 19.39
CA PHE A 5 5.17 1.05 18.04
C PHE A 5 4.37 0.25 16.99
N TYR A 6 4.19 -1.06 17.21
CA TYR A 6 3.40 -1.93 16.34
C TYR A 6 1.86 -1.80 16.52
N ASN A 7 1.39 -1.08 17.55
CA ASN A 7 -0.04 -0.91 17.83
C ASN A 7 -0.62 0.39 17.27
N ASN A 8 0.17 1.21 16.58
CA ASN A 8 -0.33 2.47 16.06
C ASN A 8 -1.17 2.24 14.80
N ARG A 9 -2.50 2.27 14.97
CA ARG A 9 -3.52 2.09 13.91
C ARG A 9 -3.27 3.01 12.71
N TYR A 10 -2.69 4.18 12.95
CA TYR A 10 -2.30 5.15 11.93
C TYR A 10 -1.16 4.64 11.06
N PHE A 11 -0.05 4.14 11.64
CA PHE A 11 1.07 3.61 10.86
C PHE A 11 0.64 2.42 9.99
N ARG A 12 -0.37 1.67 10.42
CA ARG A 12 -0.97 0.55 9.68
C ARG A 12 -1.83 0.95 8.48
N LEU A 13 -2.49 2.11 8.52
CA LEU A 13 -3.29 2.61 7.39
C LEU A 13 -2.41 3.40 6.41
N PHE A 14 -1.46 4.17 6.92
CA PHE A 14 -0.54 4.94 6.10
C PHE A 14 0.48 4.07 5.37
N ALA A 15 0.95 2.96 5.95
CA ALA A 15 1.90 2.07 5.31
C ALA A 15 1.44 1.54 3.93
N PRO A 16 0.24 0.92 3.78
CA PRO A 16 -0.21 0.44 2.47
C PRO A 16 -0.53 1.56 1.50
N ILE A 17 -0.95 2.74 1.97
CA ILE A 17 -1.19 3.91 1.11
C ILE A 17 0.13 4.43 0.54
N ILE A 18 1.15 4.60 1.38
CA ILE A 18 2.49 5.04 0.95
C ILE A 18 3.11 4.00 0.02
N PHE A 19 3.01 2.70 0.33
CA PHE A 19 3.49 1.64 -0.55
C PHE A 19 2.76 1.60 -1.90
N GLY A 20 1.44 1.78 -1.91
CA GLY A 20 0.66 1.85 -3.14
C GLY A 20 1.05 3.05 -4.01
N MET A 21 1.30 4.21 -3.40
CA MET A 21 1.79 5.39 -4.14
C MET A 21 3.21 5.16 -4.70
N ILE A 22 4.12 4.59 -3.91
CA ILE A 22 5.48 4.28 -4.38
C ILE A 22 5.46 3.26 -5.51
N ALA A 23 4.64 2.21 -5.40
CA ALA A 23 4.49 1.20 -6.44
C ALA A 23 3.94 1.81 -7.74
N TYR A 24 2.96 2.71 -7.66
CA TYR A 24 2.44 3.41 -8.83
C TYR A 24 3.49 4.31 -9.49
N ILE A 25 4.28 5.05 -8.71
CA ILE A 25 5.39 5.85 -9.24
C ILE A 25 6.41 4.96 -9.96
N LEU A 26 6.74 3.78 -9.41
CA LEU A 26 7.62 2.81 -10.07
C LEU A 26 7.04 2.29 -11.39
N ILE A 27 5.74 2.01 -11.43
CA ILE A 27 5.04 1.54 -12.63
C ILE A 27 5.09 2.62 -13.72
N LEU A 28 4.79 3.87 -13.38
CA LEU A 28 4.89 4.97 -14.34
C LEU A 28 6.29 5.16 -14.89
N LEU A 29 7.30 4.97 -14.04
CA LEU A 29 8.71 5.05 -14.42
C LEU A 29 9.10 3.90 -15.37
N ILE A 30 8.58 2.69 -15.15
CA ILE A 30 8.82 1.53 -16.02
C ILE A 30 8.20 1.72 -17.41
N PHE A 31 7.03 2.37 -17.48
CA PHE A 31 6.28 2.59 -18.71
C PHE A 31 6.62 3.93 -19.40
N ASP A 32 7.60 4.69 -18.89
CA ASP A 32 7.96 6.04 -19.35
C ASP A 32 6.75 6.99 -19.47
N THR A 33 5.73 6.71 -18.65
CA THR A 33 4.40 7.32 -18.75
C THR A 33 4.24 8.43 -17.69
N ILE A 34 5.36 8.92 -17.13
CA ILE A 34 5.41 9.98 -16.12
C ILE A 34 4.71 11.27 -16.60
N ASN A 35 4.69 11.56 -17.90
CA ASN A 35 3.94 12.71 -18.44
C ASN A 35 2.41 12.57 -18.33
N GLN A 36 1.87 11.34 -18.30
CA GLN A 36 0.43 11.12 -18.07
C GLN A 36 0.02 11.33 -16.61
N LEU A 37 1.00 11.39 -15.70
CA LEU A 37 0.77 11.73 -14.30
C LEU A 37 0.09 13.09 -14.15
N ASN A 38 0.41 14.06 -15.00
CA ASN A 38 -0.13 15.41 -14.92
C ASN A 38 -1.59 15.52 -15.41
N GLU A 39 -2.01 14.66 -16.36
CA GLU A 39 -3.39 14.68 -16.89
C GLU A 39 -4.31 13.71 -16.17
N ASN A 40 -3.77 12.66 -15.56
CA ASN A 40 -4.51 11.51 -15.04
C ASN A 40 -4.03 11.08 -13.63
N PHE A 41 -3.55 12.01 -12.80
CA PHE A 41 -3.00 11.72 -11.45
C PHE A 41 -3.96 10.94 -10.54
N PHE A 42 -5.27 11.12 -10.71
CA PHE A 42 -6.33 10.40 -9.96
C PHE A 42 -7.02 9.30 -10.79
N SER A 43 -6.30 8.73 -11.76
CA SER A 43 -6.82 7.64 -12.57
C SER A 43 -7.06 6.37 -11.76
N PHE A 44 -7.91 5.52 -12.35
CA PHE A 44 -8.26 4.19 -11.84
C PHE A 44 -7.02 3.34 -11.50
N GLU A 45 -5.89 3.60 -12.15
CA GLU A 45 -4.60 2.93 -11.93
C GLU A 45 -4.01 3.19 -10.53
N VAL A 46 -4.03 4.43 -10.03
CA VAL A 46 -3.58 4.75 -8.66
C VAL A 46 -4.47 4.07 -7.64
N ILE A 47 -5.79 4.15 -7.88
CA ILE A 47 -6.80 3.57 -7.01
C ILE A 47 -6.63 2.04 -6.97
N LEU A 48 -6.40 1.39 -8.11
CA LEU A 48 -6.09 -0.04 -8.18
C LEU A 48 -4.79 -0.37 -7.44
N CYS A 49 -3.74 0.43 -7.59
CA CYS A 49 -2.47 0.19 -6.92
C CYS A 49 -2.60 0.29 -5.39
N VAL A 50 -3.34 1.29 -4.91
CA VAL A 50 -3.68 1.45 -3.49
C VAL A 50 -4.59 0.32 -3.00
N LEU A 51 -5.57 -0.12 -3.80
CA LEU A 51 -6.48 -1.21 -3.46
C LEU A 51 -5.73 -2.54 -3.35
N ILE A 52 -4.81 -2.84 -4.28
CA ILE A 52 -3.95 -4.03 -4.24
C ILE A 52 -3.02 -3.97 -3.02
N ALA A 53 -2.39 -2.83 -2.75
CA ALA A 53 -1.55 -2.65 -1.57
C ALA A 53 -2.34 -2.87 -0.27
N TYR A 54 -3.59 -2.40 -0.21
CA TYR A 54 -4.50 -2.64 0.91
C TYR A 54 -4.86 -4.13 1.04
N LEU A 55 -5.16 -4.80 -0.06
CA LEU A 55 -5.53 -6.21 -0.10
C LEU A 55 -4.36 -7.10 0.34
N ILE A 56 -3.12 -6.78 -0.07
CA ILE A 56 -1.89 -7.43 0.41
C ILE A 56 -1.70 -7.18 1.91
N SER A 57 -1.95 -5.96 2.38
CA SER A 57 -1.83 -5.63 3.81
C SER A 57 -2.82 -6.43 4.67
N GLU A 58 -4.08 -6.52 4.24
CA GLU A 58 -5.10 -7.32 4.92
C GLU A 58 -4.83 -8.83 4.79
N SER A 59 -4.29 -9.30 3.66
CA SER A 59 -3.88 -10.70 3.48
C SER A 59 -2.78 -11.10 4.45
N ASN A 60 -1.73 -10.28 4.58
CA ASN A 60 -0.67 -10.48 5.58
C ASN A 60 -1.25 -10.54 7.00
N ARG A 61 -2.29 -9.75 7.28
CA ARG A 61 -2.97 -9.73 8.58
C ARG A 61 -3.73 -11.03 8.85
N ILE A 62 -4.39 -11.58 7.84
CA ILE A 62 -5.07 -12.88 7.92
C ILE A 62 -4.04 -13.98 8.17
N ILE A 63 -2.91 -13.97 7.46
CA ILE A 63 -1.82 -14.93 7.60
C ILE A 63 -1.21 -14.87 9.01
N ILE A 64 -0.88 -13.68 9.51
CA ILE A 64 -0.34 -13.51 10.87
C ILE A 64 -1.35 -13.97 11.93
N LYS A 65 -2.65 -13.68 11.75
CA LYS A 65 -3.70 -14.19 12.66
C LYS A 65 -3.83 -15.71 12.61
N LEU A 66 -3.68 -16.33 11.43
CA LEU A 66 -3.71 -17.78 11.29
C LEU A 66 -2.50 -18.42 11.98
N ILE A 67 -1.31 -17.87 11.77
CA ILE A 67 -0.06 -18.35 12.37
C ILE A 67 -0.07 -18.19 13.89
N ASN A 68 -0.51 -17.04 14.42
CA ASN A 68 -0.55 -16.78 15.86
C ASN A 68 -1.74 -17.45 16.58
N LYS A 69 -2.64 -18.11 15.84
CA LYS A 69 -3.74 -18.92 16.40
C LYS A 69 -3.37 -20.41 16.48
N GLN A 70 -2.21 -20.82 15.96
CA GLN A 70 -1.60 -22.12 16.24
C GLN A 70 -0.73 -22.04 17.49
#